data_AF-B7GR45-F1
#
_entry.id   AF-B7GR45-F1
#
_cell.length_a   1.000
_cell.length_b   1.000
_cell.length_c   1.000
_cell.angle_alpha   90.00
_cell.angle_beta   90.00
_cell.angle_gamma   90.00
#
_symmetry.space_group_name_H-M   'P 1'
#
loop_
_entity.id
_entity.type
_entity.pdbx_description
1 polymer ?
#
loop_
_entity_poly.entity_id
_entity_poly.type
_entity_poly.pdbx_seq_one_letter_code
_entity_poly.pdbx_strand_id
1 'polypeptide(L)'
;MDDWHDRVLALLDGSGDARRAAFDPNPVVRAHAAGMPLPDRVVERLADDPAACVRARVAARPGLDAALMSTLAHDQDARVRRVLATRTDLDAETLRVLGTDLDARVLEAAGFPERARLIRMLPVEPDGPDARRGFGWRR
;
A
#
# COMPACT_ATOMS: atom_id res chain seq x y z
N MET A 1 -4.77 -8.79 -28.70
CA MET A 1 -5.45 -8.59 -27.41
C MET A 1 -4.46 -9.07 -26.38
N ASP A 2 -3.66 -8.14 -25.86
CA ASP A 2 -2.46 -8.43 -25.06
C ASP A 2 -2.88 -8.67 -23.61
N ASP A 3 -3.21 -9.92 -23.29
CA ASP A 3 -3.88 -10.26 -22.04
C ASP A 3 -2.90 -10.12 -20.87
N TRP A 4 -3.27 -9.27 -19.92
CA TRP A 4 -2.54 -9.13 -18.66
C TRP A 4 -2.54 -10.44 -17.88
N HIS A 5 -3.53 -11.31 -18.11
CA HIS A 5 -3.63 -12.63 -17.52
C HIS A 5 -2.42 -13.49 -17.86
N ASP A 6 -2.07 -13.63 -19.15
CA ASP A 6 -0.94 -14.46 -19.60
C ASP A 6 0.39 -13.95 -19.01
N ARG A 7 0.56 -12.63 -18.95
CA ARG A 7 1.75 -12.02 -18.33
C ARG A 7 1.83 -12.28 -16.84
N VAL A 8 0.70 -12.29 -16.13
CA VAL A 8 0.64 -12.69 -14.72
C VAL A 8 0.94 -14.18 -14.57
N LEU A 9 0.38 -15.05 -15.40
CA LEU A 9 0.68 -16.48 -15.37
C LEU A 9 2.16 -16.74 -15.58
N ALA A 10 2.78 -16.07 -16.56
CA ALA A 10 4.22 -16.16 -16.81
C ALA A 10 5.05 -15.74 -15.58
N LEU A 11 4.62 -14.72 -14.83
CA LEU A 11 5.27 -14.36 -13.58
C LEU A 11 5.13 -15.46 -12.52
N LEU A 12 3.94 -16.05 -12.39
CA LEU A 12 3.64 -17.08 -11.38
C LEU A 12 4.33 -18.42 -11.65
N ASP A 13 4.49 -18.79 -12.92
CA ASP A 13 5.17 -20.02 -13.34
C ASP A 13 6.69 -19.84 -13.53
N GLY A 14 7.20 -18.61 -13.39
CA GLY A 14 8.62 -18.28 -13.47
C GLY A 14 9.16 -18.10 -14.89
N SER A 15 8.33 -18.17 -15.93
CA SER A 15 8.73 -17.88 -17.32
C SER A 15 8.81 -16.38 -17.65
N GLY A 16 8.27 -15.52 -16.79
CA GLY A 16 8.21 -14.06 -16.93
C GLY A 16 9.34 -13.31 -16.24
N ASP A 17 9.64 -12.10 -16.73
CA ASP A 17 10.61 -11.18 -16.13
C ASP A 17 9.92 -10.18 -15.19
N ALA A 18 10.09 -10.37 -13.88
CA ALA A 18 9.56 -9.50 -12.84
C ALA A 18 10.03 -8.04 -12.98
N ARG A 19 11.29 -7.82 -13.38
CA ARG A 19 11.84 -6.48 -13.54
C ARG A 19 11.19 -5.77 -14.72
N ARG A 20 10.92 -6.47 -15.83
CA ARG A 20 10.15 -5.91 -16.95
C ARG A 20 8.71 -5.64 -16.54
N ALA A 21 8.07 -6.61 -15.87
CA ALA A 21 6.69 -6.52 -15.42
C ALA A 21 6.44 -5.40 -14.40
N ALA A 22 7.45 -4.97 -13.64
CA ALA A 22 7.34 -3.81 -12.78
C ALA A 22 7.00 -2.51 -13.55
N PHE A 23 7.28 -2.43 -14.86
CA PHE A 23 7.01 -1.27 -15.70
C PHE A 23 5.79 -1.46 -16.62
N ASP A 24 5.02 -2.53 -16.40
CA ASP A 24 3.89 -2.88 -17.23
C ASP A 24 2.78 -1.80 -17.20
N PRO A 25 2.10 -1.49 -18.31
CA PRO A 25 0.97 -0.56 -18.29
C PRO A 25 -0.17 -1.03 -17.38
N ASN A 26 -0.35 -2.35 -17.20
CA ASN A 26 -1.41 -2.90 -16.37
C ASN A 26 -0.99 -2.96 -14.89
N PRO A 27 -1.72 -2.32 -13.96
CA PRO A 27 -1.38 -2.31 -12.55
C PRO A 27 -1.43 -3.70 -11.90
N VAL A 28 -2.20 -4.65 -12.43
CA VAL A 28 -2.25 -6.03 -11.91
C VAL A 28 -0.92 -6.75 -12.15
N VAL A 29 -0.34 -6.58 -13.34
CA VAL A 29 0.99 -7.13 -13.68
C VAL A 29 2.07 -6.49 -12.79
N ARG A 30 2.03 -5.16 -12.64
CA ARG A 30 2.95 -4.45 -11.72
C ARG A 30 2.79 -4.90 -10.27
N ALA A 31 1.56 -5.11 -9.80
CA ALA A 31 1.29 -5.56 -8.44
C ALA A 31 1.74 -7.02 -8.20
N HIS A 32 1.82 -7.86 -9.23
CA HIS A 32 2.42 -9.20 -9.08
C HIS A 32 3.95 -9.10 -9.03
N ALA A 33 4.54 -8.32 -9.94
CA ALA A 33 5.98 -8.04 -9.93
C ALA A 33 6.47 -7.41 -8.61
N ALA A 34 5.69 -6.50 -8.03
CA ALA A 34 6.01 -5.81 -6.78
C ALA A 34 6.21 -6.76 -5.57
N GLY A 35 5.69 -7.99 -5.63
CA GLY A 35 5.90 -9.02 -4.62
C GLY A 35 7.16 -9.87 -4.82
N MET A 36 7.87 -9.69 -5.93
CA MET A 36 8.99 -10.53 -6.34
C MET A 36 10.35 -9.91 -5.96
N PRO A 37 11.46 -10.69 -6.04
CA PRO A 37 12.81 -10.13 -5.92
C PRO A 37 13.04 -9.06 -6.99
N LEU A 38 13.24 -7.82 -6.55
CA LEU A 38 13.46 -6.65 -7.39
C LEU A 38 14.58 -5.79 -6.79
N PRO A 39 15.35 -5.05 -7.60
CA PRO A 39 16.28 -4.06 -7.08
C PRO A 39 15.56 -2.97 -6.27
N ASP A 40 16.19 -2.45 -5.21
CA ASP A 40 15.59 -1.47 -4.30
C ASP A 40 15.02 -0.25 -5.03
N ARG A 41 15.76 0.33 -5.98
CA ARG A 41 15.28 1.43 -6.83
C ARG A 41 13.98 1.15 -7.59
N VAL A 42 13.69 -0.12 -7.90
CA VAL A 42 12.43 -0.52 -8.57
C VAL A 42 11.32 -0.60 -7.54
N VAL A 43 11.61 -1.09 -6.33
CA VAL A 43 10.66 -1.13 -5.21
C VAL A 43 10.29 0.28 -4.76
N GLU A 44 11.27 1.18 -4.61
CA GLU A 44 11.05 2.59 -4.31
C GLU A 44 10.08 3.24 -5.30
N ARG A 45 10.32 3.06 -6.61
CA ARG A 45 9.40 3.56 -7.64
C ARG A 45 8.00 2.97 -7.53
N LEU A 46 7.88 1.68 -7.21
CA LEU A 46 6.59 1.01 -7.05
C LEU A 46 5.87 1.45 -5.76
N ALA A 47 6.60 1.96 -4.76
CA ALA A 47 6.02 2.56 -3.56
C ALA A 47 5.28 3.87 -3.89
N ASP A 48 5.65 4.55 -4.98
CA ASP A 48 4.97 5.74 -5.52
C ASP A 48 4.02 5.43 -6.69
N ASP A 49 3.72 4.16 -6.95
CA ASP A 49 2.88 3.77 -8.08
C ASP A 49 1.48 4.41 -8.00
N PRO A 50 0.90 4.92 -9.10
CA PRO A 50 -0.43 5.52 -9.06
C PRO A 50 -1.53 4.55 -8.57
N ALA A 51 -1.36 3.24 -8.78
CA ALA A 51 -2.32 2.23 -8.36
C ALA A 51 -2.08 1.77 -6.92
N ALA A 52 -3.07 1.95 -6.06
CA ALA A 52 -3.01 1.55 -4.66
C ALA A 52 -2.74 0.04 -4.47
N CYS A 53 -3.18 -0.83 -5.40
CA CYS A 53 -2.88 -2.26 -5.31
C CYS A 53 -1.39 -2.59 -5.46
N VAL A 54 -0.65 -1.78 -6.23
CA VAL A 54 0.80 -1.91 -6.37
C VAL A 54 1.49 -1.45 -5.08
N ARG A 55 1.14 -0.26 -4.57
CA ARG A 55 1.68 0.27 -3.31
C ARG A 55 1.36 -0.63 -2.12
N ALA A 56 0.15 -1.20 -2.06
CA ALA A 56 -0.23 -2.18 -1.06
C ALA A 56 0.61 -3.46 -1.15
N ARG A 57 0.95 -3.93 -2.36
CA ARG A 57 1.90 -5.05 -2.50
C ARG A 57 3.27 -4.68 -1.97
N VAL A 58 3.76 -3.46 -2.24
CA VAL A 58 5.03 -2.97 -1.69
C VAL A 58 5.00 -2.96 -0.16
N ALA A 59 3.92 -2.44 0.46
CA ALA A 59 3.73 -2.43 1.90
C ALA A 59 3.80 -3.84 2.53
N ALA A 60 3.37 -4.88 1.80
CA ALA A 60 3.40 -6.27 2.25
C ALA A 60 4.79 -6.94 2.13
N ARG A 61 5.81 -6.28 1.55
CA ARG A 61 7.12 -6.90 1.31
C ARG A 61 7.88 -7.18 2.61
N PRO A 62 8.40 -8.39 2.86
CA PRO A 62 9.28 -8.63 4.00
C PRO A 62 10.57 -7.81 3.85
N GLY A 63 11.09 -7.29 4.96
CA GLY A 63 12.35 -6.51 4.95
C GLY A 63 12.27 -5.20 4.16
N LEU A 64 11.08 -4.62 4.00
CA LEU A 64 10.93 -3.28 3.43
C LEU A 64 11.70 -2.27 4.28
N ASP A 65 12.37 -1.30 3.64
CA ASP A 65 13.11 -0.27 4.36
C ASP A 65 12.20 0.62 5.23
N ALA A 66 12.72 1.07 6.38
CA ALA A 66 11.97 1.87 7.34
C ALA A 66 11.52 3.22 6.76
N ALA A 67 12.29 3.85 5.87
CA ALA A 67 11.87 5.10 5.23
C ALA A 67 10.69 4.87 4.27
N LEU A 68 10.66 3.72 3.58
CA LEU A 68 9.51 3.32 2.76
C LEU A 68 8.29 2.97 3.62
N MET A 69 8.47 2.30 4.76
CA MET A 69 7.37 2.08 5.71
C MET A 69 6.79 3.41 6.21
N SER A 70 7.64 4.34 6.62
CA SER A 70 7.23 5.69 7.07
C SER A 70 6.45 6.45 5.99
N THR A 71 6.89 6.35 4.73
CA THR A 71 6.20 6.94 3.58
C THR A 71 4.81 6.31 3.39
N LEU A 72 4.72 4.97 3.37
CA LEU A 72 3.48 4.24 3.17
C LEU A 72 2.49 4.38 4.35
N ALA A 73 2.96 4.72 5.55
CA ALA A 73 2.10 5.04 6.68
C ALA A 73 1.30 6.33 6.46
N HIS A 74 1.75 7.19 5.55
CA HIS A 74 1.06 8.40 5.10
C HIS A 74 0.43 8.23 3.71
N ASP A 75 0.36 7.00 3.18
CA ASP A 75 -0.29 6.74 1.89
C ASP A 75 -1.71 7.29 1.92
N GLN A 76 -2.14 7.88 0.81
CA GLN A 76 -3.51 8.38 0.72
C GLN A 76 -4.52 7.23 0.91
N ASP A 77 -4.33 6.07 0.27
CA ASP A 77 -5.32 5.00 0.31
C ASP A 77 -5.23 4.18 1.60
N ALA A 78 -6.32 4.19 2.38
CA ALA A 78 -6.41 3.45 3.64
C ALA A 78 -6.13 1.93 3.50
N ARG A 79 -6.34 1.33 2.32
CA ARG A 79 -6.00 -0.09 2.10
C ARG A 79 -4.50 -0.33 2.12
N VAL A 80 -3.70 0.63 1.64
CA VAL A 80 -2.23 0.55 1.71
C VAL A 80 -1.79 0.66 3.16
N ARG A 81 -2.27 1.68 3.87
CA ARG A 81 -1.98 1.88 5.31
C ARG A 81 -2.39 0.67 6.14
N ARG A 82 -3.55 0.07 5.85
CA ARG A 82 -4.02 -1.14 6.53
C ARG A 82 -3.10 -2.33 6.29
N VAL A 83 -2.62 -2.55 5.06
CA VAL A 83 -1.66 -3.63 4.79
C VAL A 83 -0.38 -3.41 5.57
N LEU A 84 0.15 -2.17 5.57
CA LEU A 84 1.32 -1.82 6.36
C LEU A 84 1.09 -2.07 7.87
N ALA A 85 -0.08 -1.70 8.39
CA ALA A 85 -0.44 -1.85 9.79
C ALA A 85 -0.49 -3.31 10.27
N THR A 86 -0.68 -4.30 9.38
CA THR A 86 -0.64 -5.73 9.75
C THR A 86 0.77 -6.26 10.03
N ARG A 87 1.79 -5.45 9.79
CA ARG A 87 3.18 -5.84 9.99
C ARG A 87 3.57 -5.81 11.46
N THR A 88 4.38 -6.78 11.85
CA THR A 88 4.91 -6.91 13.23
C THR A 88 6.29 -6.26 13.41
N ASP A 89 6.90 -5.77 12.33
CA ASP A 89 8.25 -5.18 12.31
C ASP A 89 8.26 -3.66 12.14
N LEU A 90 7.12 -3.00 12.36
CA LEU A 90 7.02 -1.54 12.33
C LEU A 90 7.81 -0.91 13.48
N ASP A 91 8.52 0.17 13.18
CA ASP A 91 9.10 1.00 14.23
C ASP A 91 8.04 1.77 15.02
N ALA A 92 8.42 2.26 16.20
CA ALA A 92 7.51 2.94 17.12
C ALA A 92 6.89 4.21 16.50
N GLU A 93 7.63 4.91 15.64
CA GLU A 93 7.17 6.16 15.01
C GLU A 93 6.12 5.88 13.93
N THR A 94 6.35 4.89 13.09
CA THR A 94 5.40 4.41 12.08
C THR A 94 4.13 3.90 12.74
N LEU A 95 4.25 3.11 13.82
CA LEU A 95 3.10 2.65 14.59
C LEU A 95 2.34 3.81 15.24
N ARG A 96 3.05 4.83 15.74
CA ARG A 96 2.42 6.05 16.30
C ARG A 96 1.62 6.80 15.24
N VAL A 97 2.14 6.94 14.02
CA VAL A 97 1.41 7.54 12.89
C VAL A 97 0.13 6.76 12.62
N LEU A 98 0.20 5.43 12.45
CA LEU A 98 -0.97 4.58 12.21
C LEU A 98 -1.97 4.59 13.38
N GLY A 99 -1.51 4.78 14.61
CA GLY A 99 -2.38 4.94 15.80
C GLY A 99 -3.20 6.23 15.84
N THR A 100 -2.94 7.15 14.90
CA THR A 100 -3.73 8.38 14.69
C THR A 100 -4.60 8.33 13.44
N ASP A 101 -4.67 7.17 12.76
CA ASP A 101 -5.49 7.01 11.57
C ASP A 101 -6.98 7.22 11.88
N LEU A 102 -7.72 7.63 10.85
CA LEU A 102 -9.16 7.86 10.90
C LEU A 102 -9.95 6.67 10.30
N ASP A 103 -9.26 5.71 9.68
CA ASP A 103 -9.85 4.45 9.24
C ASP A 103 -9.79 3.40 10.36
N ALA A 104 -10.97 2.96 10.82
CA ALA A 104 -11.10 1.98 11.89
C ALA A 104 -10.38 0.64 11.58
N ARG A 105 -10.30 0.23 10.31
CA ARG A 105 -9.62 -1.01 9.92
C ARG A 105 -8.11 -0.86 9.96
N VAL A 106 -7.57 0.34 9.71
CA VAL A 106 -6.14 0.62 9.92
C VAL A 106 -5.81 0.54 11.40
N LEU A 107 -6.62 1.19 12.25
CA LEU A 107 -6.43 1.16 13.70
C LEU A 107 -6.50 -0.24 14.29
N GLU A 108 -7.44 -1.08 13.84
CA GLU A 108 -7.49 -2.48 14.26
C GLU A 108 -6.24 -3.25 13.87
N ALA A 109 -5.81 -3.12 12.61
CA ALA A 109 -4.59 -3.78 12.14
C ALA A 109 -3.36 -3.33 12.93
N ALA A 110 -3.28 -2.04 13.29
CA ALA A 110 -2.22 -1.46 14.09
C ALA A 110 -2.33 -1.77 15.60
N GLY A 111 -3.32 -2.55 16.05
CA GLY A 111 -3.46 -2.93 17.46
C GLY A 111 -4.11 -1.88 18.35
N PHE A 112 -4.95 -1.00 17.80
CA PHE A 112 -5.71 0.02 18.53
C PHE A 112 -7.24 -0.20 18.48
N PRO A 113 -7.76 -1.34 18.98
CA PRO A 113 -9.18 -1.71 18.86
C PRO A 113 -10.14 -0.72 19.53
N GLU A 114 -9.76 -0.12 20.66
CA GLU A 114 -10.60 0.88 21.33
C GLU A 114 -10.74 2.17 20.50
N ARG A 115 -9.69 2.60 19.80
CA ARG A 115 -9.76 3.75 18.89
C ARG A 115 -10.66 3.45 17.70
N ALA A 116 -10.49 2.26 17.11
CA ALA A 116 -11.33 1.80 16.01
C ALA A 116 -12.81 1.73 16.40
N ARG A 117 -13.09 1.24 17.61
CA ARG A 117 -14.45 1.19 18.17
C ARG A 117 -15.08 2.57 18.24
N LEU A 118 -14.35 3.58 18.74
CA LEU A 118 -14.86 4.95 18.84
C LEU A 118 -15.22 5.54 17.48
N ILE A 119 -14.41 5.32 16.44
CA ILE A 119 -14.75 5.76 15.07
C ILE A 119 -16.03 5.10 14.56
N ARG A 120 -16.21 3.79 14.79
CA ARG A 120 -17.44 3.08 14.37
C ARG A 120 -18.71 3.50 15.10
N MET A 121 -18.57 4.14 16.26
CA MET A 121 -19.72 4.69 17.00
C MET A 121 -20.20 6.02 16.40
N LEU A 122 -19.42 6.64 15.51
CA LEU A 122 -19.85 7.85 14.83
C LEU A 122 -20.97 7.52 13.82
N PRO A 123 -21.97 8.40 13.69
CA PRO A 123 -23.06 8.20 12.72
C PRO A 123 -22.58 8.34 11.26
N VAL A 124 -21.42 8.97 11.06
CA VAL A 124 -20.76 9.18 9.77
C VAL A 124 -19.27 8.99 9.98
N GLU A 125 -18.61 8.25 9.09
CA GLU A 125 -17.15 8.07 9.16
C GLU A 125 -16.44 9.42 8.99
N PRO A 126 -15.38 9.68 9.77
CA PRO A 126 -14.62 10.92 9.63
C PRO A 126 -14.00 10.98 8.24
N ASP A 127 -13.92 12.19 7.69
CA ASP A 127 -13.17 12.44 6.47
C ASP A 127 -11.73 11.98 6.66
N GLY A 128 -11.37 10.88 5.99
CA GLY A 128 -10.00 10.38 5.98
C GLY A 128 -9.03 11.38 5.34
N PRO A 129 -7.72 11.15 5.45
CA PRO A 129 -6.72 11.95 4.72
C PRO A 129 -6.99 12.00 3.19
N ASP A 130 -7.70 11.01 2.65
CA ASP A 130 -8.19 10.92 1.27
C ASP A 130 -9.18 12.02 0.85
N ALA A 131 -10.00 12.52 1.77
CA ALA A 131 -11.12 13.41 1.43
C ALA A 131 -10.67 14.80 0.95
N ARG A 132 -9.43 15.20 1.23
CA ARG A 132 -8.91 16.55 0.95
C ARG A 132 -8.37 16.77 -0.46
N ARG A 133 -8.42 15.77 -1.35
CA ARG A 133 -7.95 15.90 -2.75
C ARG A 133 -9.06 15.96 -3.80
N GLY A 134 -10.30 16.28 -3.39
CA GLY A 134 -11.47 16.39 -4.28
C GLY A 134 -11.77 17.79 -4.82
N PHE A 135 -11.12 18.85 -4.33
CA PHE A 135 -11.28 20.22 -4.87
C PHE A 135 -9.92 20.75 -5.31
N GLY A 136 -9.81 20.94 -6.63
CA GLY A 136 -8.55 21.04 -7.34
C GLY A 136 -7.66 22.21 -6.95
N TRP A 137 -6.36 21.99 -7.15
CA TRP A 137 -5.46 23.04 -7.59
C TRP A 137 -4.51 22.45 -8.62
N ARG A 138 -4.68 22.90 -9.87
CA ARG A 138 -3.52 23.07 -10.75
C ARG A 138 -2.73 24.27 -10.21
N ARG A 139 -1.43 24.08 -10.04
CA ARG A 139 -0.42 25.07 -10.42
C ARG A 139 0.74 24.33 -11.07
#